data_AF-A0A7I7LCN0-F1
#
_entry.id   AF-A0A7I7LCN0-F1
#
_cell.length_a   1.000
_cell.length_b   1.000
_cell.length_c   1.000
_cell.angle_alpha   90.00
_cell.angle_beta   90.00
_cell.angle_gamma   90.00
#
_symmetry.space_group_name_H-M   'P 1'
#
loop_
_entity.id
_entity.type
_entity.pdbx_description
1 polymer ?
#
loop_
_entity_poly.entity_id
_entity_poly.type
_entity_poly.pdbx_seq_one_letter_code
_entity_poly.pdbx_strand_id
1 'polypeptide(L)'
;MAPSTFPRAYPNRKYPTPVQIQELARTFSARRGYVAVGEKPWVVRSAATPVAASRMSRFMHDPDVQFYLTLNPRLAEGEALVTCVPLDLANIAGGLLRLLRKRLADSARL
;
A
#
# COMPACT_ATOMS: atom_id res chain seq x y z
N MET A 1 -1.86 -3.80 18.34
CA MET A 1 -2.86 -3.12 17.48
C MET A 1 -2.33 -3.23 16.05
N ALA A 2 -2.97 -4.05 15.20
CA ALA A 2 -2.51 -4.23 13.82
C ALA A 2 -2.51 -2.87 13.10
N PRO A 3 -1.47 -2.53 12.32
CA PRO A 3 -1.49 -1.32 11.54
C PRO A 3 -2.59 -1.47 10.48
N SER A 4 -3.79 -0.98 10.75
CA SER A 4 -4.84 -0.94 9.74
C SER A 4 -4.40 0.07 8.68
N THR A 5 -3.84 -0.46 7.60
CA THR A 5 -3.65 0.22 6.33
C THR A 5 -4.99 0.81 5.87
N PHE A 6 -4.92 1.82 5.00
CA PHE A 6 -6.09 2.56 4.52
C PHE A 6 -7.30 1.63 4.26
N PRO A 7 -8.51 1.94 4.79
CA PRO A 7 -9.68 1.09 4.69
C PRO A 7 -9.93 0.54 3.28
N ARG A 8 -9.63 1.35 2.26
CA ARG A 8 -9.56 0.91 0.86
C ARG A 8 -8.21 1.29 0.28
N ALA A 9 -7.36 0.29 0.07
CA ALA A 9 -6.17 0.37 -0.77
C ALA A 9 -6.26 -0.75 -1.82
N TYR A 10 -5.76 -0.46 -3.01
CA TYR A 10 -5.67 -1.40 -4.12
C TYR A 10 -4.21 -1.65 -4.51
N PRO A 11 -3.83 -2.88 -4.88
CA PRO A 11 -4.66 -4.08 -4.88
C PRO A 11 -5.09 -4.49 -3.47
N ASN A 12 -6.27 -5.11 -3.35
CA ASN A 12 -6.88 -5.45 -2.08
C ASN A 12 -7.10 -6.95 -1.95
N ARG A 13 -6.89 -7.50 -0.76
CA ARG A 13 -7.13 -8.93 -0.49
C ARG A 13 -8.62 -9.30 -0.53
N LYS A 14 -9.51 -8.41 -0.10
CA LYS A 14 -10.95 -8.69 0.09
C LYS A 14 -11.79 -8.33 -1.13
N TYR A 15 -11.34 -7.38 -1.94
CA TYR A 15 -12.13 -6.83 -3.04
C TYR A 15 -11.34 -6.86 -4.35
N PRO A 16 -11.98 -7.21 -5.47
CA PRO A 16 -11.35 -7.09 -6.77
C PRO A 16 -10.96 -5.64 -7.03
N THR A 17 -9.88 -5.45 -7.79
CA THR A 17 -9.43 -4.10 -8.11
C THR A 17 -10.17 -3.57 -9.33
N PRO A 18 -10.87 -2.42 -9.22
CA PRO A 18 -11.58 -1.83 -10.36
C PRO A 18 -10.65 -1.57 -11.55
N VAL A 19 -11.16 -1.72 -12.77
CA VAL A 19 -10.40 -1.54 -14.02
C VAL A 19 -9.75 -0.17 -14.08
N GLN A 20 -10.47 0.87 -13.66
CA GLN A 20 -9.98 2.26 -13.66
C GLN A 20 -8.76 2.44 -12.74
N ILE A 21 -8.70 1.68 -11.64
CA ILE A 21 -7.54 1.71 -10.73
C ILE A 21 -6.36 0.95 -11.34
N GLN A 22 -6.61 -0.13 -12.08
CA GLN A 22 -5.58 -0.84 -12.84
C GLN A 22 -4.98 0.05 -13.92
N GLU A 23 -5.82 0.75 -14.68
CA GLU A 23 -5.41 1.71 -15.70
C GLU A 23 -4.60 2.85 -15.08
N LEU A 24 -5.06 3.41 -13.97
CA LEU A 24 -4.34 4.45 -13.24
C LEU A 24 -2.94 3.98 -12.83
N ALA A 25 -2.81 2.76 -12.29
CA ALA A 25 -1.52 2.20 -11.92
C ALA A 25 -0.60 2.03 -13.13
N ARG A 26 -1.12 1.55 -14.27
CA ARG A 26 -0.35 1.43 -15.53
C ARG A 26 0.12 2.81 -16.02
N THR A 27 -0.77 3.78 -16.12
CA THR A 27 -0.44 5.14 -16.58
C THR A 27 0.56 5.82 -15.66
N PHE A 28 0.39 5.71 -14.34
CA PHE A 28 1.33 6.28 -13.37
C PHE A 28 2.71 5.63 -13.46
N SER A 29 2.76 4.29 -13.55
CA SER A 29 4.01 3.54 -13.69
C SER A 29 4.77 3.96 -14.94
N ALA A 30 4.08 4.04 -16.08
CA ALA A 30 4.68 4.49 -17.34
C ALA A 30 5.25 5.91 -17.24
N ARG A 31 4.50 6.86 -16.64
CA ARG A 31 4.97 8.23 -16.42
C ARG A 31 6.19 8.32 -15.50
N ARG A 32 6.37 7.36 -14.60
CA ARG A 32 7.53 7.26 -13.70
C ARG A 32 8.69 6.46 -14.28
N GLY A 33 8.57 5.94 -15.50
CA GLY A 33 9.57 5.08 -16.11
C GLY A 33 9.71 3.72 -15.40
N TYR A 34 8.67 3.28 -14.68
CA TYR A 34 8.67 1.97 -14.05
C TYR A 34 8.34 0.89 -15.08
N VAL A 35 9.07 -0.24 -15.00
CA VAL A 35 8.92 -1.35 -15.95
C VAL A 35 8.01 -2.40 -15.35
N ALA A 36 6.91 -2.73 -16.01
CA ALA A 36 5.99 -3.77 -15.53
C ALA A 36 6.67 -5.16 -15.47
N VAL A 37 6.34 -5.94 -14.44
CA VAL A 37 6.82 -7.30 -14.26
C VAL A 37 5.65 -8.27 -14.40
N GLY A 38 5.71 -9.09 -15.44
CA GLY A 38 4.63 -10.03 -15.77
C GLY A 38 3.32 -9.32 -16.14
N GLU A 39 2.21 -10.02 -15.96
CA GLU A 39 0.89 -9.55 -16.41
C GLU A 39 0.20 -8.62 -15.39
N LYS A 40 0.63 -8.69 -14.12
CA LYS A 40 -0.01 -7.96 -13.02
C LYS A 40 0.40 -6.47 -13.07
N PRO A 41 -0.54 -5.52 -13.16
CA PRO A 41 -0.22 -4.10 -13.34
C PRO A 41 0.46 -3.43 -12.13
N TRP A 42 0.52 -4.13 -11.00
CA TRP A 42 1.01 -3.60 -9.72
C TRP A 42 2.50 -3.84 -9.49
N VAL A 43 3.06 -4.89 -10.10
CA VAL A 43 4.44 -5.30 -9.84
C VAL A 43 5.32 -4.66 -10.90
N VAL A 44 6.28 -3.87 -10.45
CA VAL A 44 7.15 -3.10 -11.33
C VAL A 44 8.59 -3.16 -10.87
N ARG A 45 9.54 -3.09 -11.81
CA ARG A 45 10.91 -2.68 -11.50
C ARG A 45 10.92 -1.16 -11.44
N SER A 46 11.29 -0.64 -10.28
CA SER A 46 11.33 0.78 -9.99
C SER A 46 12.74 1.19 -9.64
N ALA A 47 13.16 2.39 -10.09
CA ALA A 47 14.38 3.03 -9.60
C ALA A 47 14.17 3.73 -8.25
N ALA A 48 12.99 3.62 -7.63
CA ALA A 48 12.70 4.27 -6.37
C ALA A 48 13.51 3.64 -5.22
N THR A 49 14.24 4.47 -4.49
CA THR A 49 14.94 4.08 -3.27
C THR A 49 13.98 4.16 -2.08
N PRO A 50 13.80 3.09 -1.28
CA PRO A 50 12.98 3.16 -0.08
C PRO A 50 13.59 4.13 0.94
N VAL A 51 12.82 5.15 1.35
CA VAL A 51 13.27 6.21 2.27
C VAL A 51 13.66 5.68 3.66
N ALA A 52 13.06 4.56 4.10
CA ALA A 52 13.26 4.01 5.43
C ALA A 52 13.32 2.47 5.43
N ALA A 53 14.11 1.89 4.52
CA ALA A 53 14.27 0.43 4.40
C ALA A 53 14.62 -0.24 5.74
N SER A 54 15.48 0.39 6.53
CA SER A 54 15.91 -0.10 7.86
C SER A 54 14.78 -0.16 8.90
N ARG A 55 13.67 0.54 8.68
CA ARG A 55 12.50 0.53 9.57
C ARG A 55 11.44 -0.48 9.12
N MET A 56 11.64 -1.16 8.00
CA MET A 56 10.71 -2.18 7.52
C MET A 56 10.89 -3.47 8.32
N SER A 57 9.85 -3.87 9.04
CA SER A 57 9.75 -5.19 9.66
C SER A 57 8.68 -6.02 8.95
N ARG A 58 8.94 -7.32 8.78
CA ARG A 58 7.97 -8.25 8.20
C ARG A 58 7.02 -8.73 9.29
N PHE A 59 5.75 -8.35 9.21
CA PHE A 59 4.70 -8.87 10.09
C PHE A 59 4.07 -10.11 9.47
N MET A 60 4.71 -11.27 9.66
CA MET A 60 4.33 -12.51 8.96
C MET A 60 2.96 -13.07 9.33
N HIS A 61 2.39 -12.67 10.48
CA HIS A 61 1.09 -13.15 10.94
C HIS A 61 -0.08 -12.30 10.42
N ASP A 62 0.19 -11.20 9.71
CA ASP A 62 -0.84 -10.32 9.19
C ASP A 62 -1.33 -10.81 7.80
N PRO A 63 -2.63 -11.09 7.63
CA PRO A 63 -3.18 -11.59 6.36
C PRO A 63 -2.97 -10.64 5.17
N ASP A 64 -2.96 -9.32 5.41
CA ASP A 64 -2.77 -8.34 4.34
C ASP A 64 -1.29 -8.29 3.94
N VAL A 65 -0.36 -8.43 4.90
CA VAL A 65 1.07 -8.59 4.59
C VAL A 65 1.32 -9.83 3.75
N GLN A 66 0.73 -10.97 4.11
CA GLN A 66 0.84 -12.22 3.35
C GLN A 66 0.28 -12.10 1.92
N PHE A 67 -0.82 -11.38 1.75
CA PHE A 67 -1.37 -11.08 0.43
C PHE A 67 -0.38 -10.29 -0.44
N TYR A 68 0.23 -9.23 0.11
CA TYR A 68 1.19 -8.42 -0.64
C TYR A 68 2.51 -9.16 -0.94
N LEU A 69 2.96 -10.02 -0.03
CA LEU A 69 4.13 -10.87 -0.25
C LEU A 69 3.87 -11.94 -1.33
N THR A 70 2.66 -12.53 -1.36
CA THR A 70 2.26 -13.43 -2.46
C THR A 70 2.17 -12.68 -3.79
N LEU A 71 1.76 -11.41 -3.76
CA LEU A 71 1.62 -10.60 -4.96
C LEU A 71 2.97 -10.15 -5.54
N ASN A 72 3.91 -9.76 -4.68
CA ASN A 72 5.27 -9.35 -5.01
C ASN A 72 6.28 -10.08 -4.09
N PRO A 73 6.65 -11.33 -4.42
CA PRO A 73 7.55 -12.12 -3.59
C PRO A 73 8.98 -11.57 -3.56
N ARG A 74 9.36 -10.78 -4.57
CA ARG A 74 10.69 -10.17 -4.73
C ARG A 74 10.71 -8.71 -4.26
N LEU A 75 9.80 -8.35 -3.35
CA LEU A 75 9.76 -7.04 -2.73
C LEU A 75 11.11 -6.74 -2.08
N ALA A 76 11.68 -5.58 -2.43
CA ALA A 76 13.01 -5.12 -2.03
C ALA A 76 14.21 -5.88 -2.66
N GLU A 77 13.95 -6.77 -3.62
CA GLU A 77 14.96 -7.43 -4.48
C GLU A 77 14.93 -6.88 -5.92
N GLY A 78 14.65 -5.58 -6.06
CA GLY A 78 14.54 -4.89 -7.35
C GLY A 78 13.11 -4.81 -7.92
N GLU A 79 12.13 -5.45 -7.27
CA GLU A 79 10.72 -5.31 -7.58
C GLU A 79 10.00 -4.48 -6.49
N ALA A 80 9.07 -3.66 -6.95
CA ALA A 80 8.24 -2.79 -6.14
C ALA A 80 6.76 -3.02 -6.45
N LEU A 81 5.91 -2.72 -5.47
CA LEU A 81 4.47 -2.79 -5.64
C LEU A 81 3.88 -1.38 -5.69
N VAL A 82 3.21 -1.07 -6.79
CA VAL A 82 2.40 0.15 -6.94
C VAL A 82 1.07 -0.09 -6.23
N THR A 83 0.74 0.80 -5.29
CA THR A 83 -0.54 0.77 -4.57
C THR A 83 -1.29 2.07 -4.81
N CYS A 84 -2.61 1.98 -4.93
CA CYS A 84 -3.51 3.11 -5.11
C CYS A 84 -4.47 3.20 -3.92
N VAL A 85 -4.48 4.36 -3.27
CA VAL A 85 -5.42 4.67 -2.19
C VAL A 85 -6.40 5.70 -2.73
N PRO A 86 -7.66 5.33 -3.04
CA PRO A 86 -8.66 6.29 -3.50
C PRO A 86 -8.94 7.34 -2.43
N LEU A 87 -9.18 8.58 -2.85
CA LEU A 87 -9.63 9.65 -1.98
C LEU A 87 -11.16 9.60 -1.83
N ASP A 88 -11.66 8.57 -1.15
CA ASP A 88 -13.09 8.41 -0.85
C ASP A 88 -13.41 8.75 0.61
N LEU A 89 -14.70 8.91 0.91
CA LEU A 89 -15.16 9.29 2.26
C LEU A 89 -14.73 8.27 3.31
N ALA A 90 -14.65 6.98 2.96
CA ALA A 90 -14.22 5.93 3.87
C ALA A 90 -12.74 6.12 4.29
N ASN A 91 -11.86 6.38 3.33
CA ASN A 91 -10.45 6.65 3.61
C ASN A 91 -10.24 8.00 4.34
N ILE A 92 -11.02 9.04 4.00
CA ILE A 92 -10.97 10.34 4.69
C ILE A 92 -11.41 10.19 6.15
N ALA A 93 -12.60 9.62 6.40
CA ALA A 93 -13.15 9.47 7.74
C ALA A 93 -12.27 8.54 8.59
N GLY A 94 -11.78 7.44 8.02
CA GLY A 94 -10.83 6.55 8.69
C GLY A 94 -9.53 7.25 9.07
N GLY A 95 -8.98 8.07 8.17
CA GLY A 95 -7.79 8.88 8.43
C GLY A 95 -8.01 9.90 9.56
N LEU A 96 -9.13 10.61 9.54
CA LEU A 96 -9.49 11.60 10.55
C LEU A 96 -9.69 10.96 11.93
N LEU A 97 -10.44 9.86 12.00
CA LEU A 97 -10.66 9.12 13.25
C LEU A 97 -9.35 8.63 13.86
N ARG A 98 -8.39 8.19 13.03
CA ARG A 98 -7.06 7.80 13.51
C ARG A 98 -6.29 8.98 14.09
N LEU A 99 -6.34 10.13 13.43
CA LEU A 99 -5.70 11.35 13.93
C LEU A 99 -6.26 11.74 15.31
N LEU A 100 -7.59 11.72 15.45
CA LEU A 100 -8.27 12.03 16.71
C LEU A 100 -7.88 11.06 17.82
N ARG A 101 -7.92 9.74 17.55
CA ARG A 101 -7.50 8.71 18.52
C ARG A 101 -6.05 8.90 18.96
N LYS A 102 -5.15 9.22 18.04
CA LYS A 102 -3.75 9.47 18.36
C LYS A 102 -3.60 10.69 19.28
N ARG A 103 -4.27 11.80 18.95
CA ARG A 103 -4.24 13.01 19.80
C ARG A 103 -4.79 12.75 21.20
N LEU A 104 -5.88 12.01 21.33
CA LEU A 104 -6.45 11.64 22.63
C LEU A 104 -5.48 10.76 23.43
N ALA A 105 -4.86 9.76 22.80
CA ALA A 105 -3.89 8.89 23.45
C ALA A 105 -2.61 9.64 23.89
N ASP A 106 -2.15 10.60 23.09
CA ASP A 106 -1.00 11.45 23.43
C ASP A 106 -1.35 12.42 24.58
N SER A 107 -2.59 12.93 24.62
CA SER A 107 -3.07 13.83 25.68
C SER A 107 -3.28 13.11 27.02
N ALA A 108 -3.64 11.83 27.00
CA ALA A 108 -3.83 11.01 28.20
C ALA A 108 -2.51 10.49 28.82
N ARG A 109 -1.36 10.77 28.18
CA ARG A 109 -0.01 10.42 28.66
C ARG A 109 0.73 11.59 29.31
N LEU A 110 0.13 12.78 29.30
CA LEU A 110 0.57 13.98 30.01
C LEU A 110 -0.22 14.09 31.32
#